data_AF-A0A1Q3WIG8-F1
#
_entry.id   AF-A0A1Q3WIG8-F1
#
_cell.length_a   1.000
_cell.length_b   1.000
_cell.length_c   1.000
_cell.angle_alpha   90.00
_cell.angle_beta   90.00
_cell.angle_gamma   90.00
#
_symmetry.space_group_name_H-M   'P 1'
#
loop_
_entity.id
_entity.type
_entity.pdbx_description
1 polymer ?
#
loop_
_entity_poly.entity_id
_entity_poly.type
_entity_poly.pdbx_seq_one_letter_code
_entity_poly.pdbx_strand_id
1 'polypeptide(L)' 'MAPPHFHDTHEIVIAATLWLMLRYQKTCCKKLARMVEQHLLWMRASATSPVLANACERLSHEWRLVSDASSPHPVLH' A
#
# COMPACT_ATOMS: atom_id res chain seq x y z
N MET A 1 -28.29 -13.34 12.82
CA MET A 1 -26.83 -13.20 12.65
C MET A 1 -26.61 -12.11 11.62
N ALA A 2 -26.04 -10.97 12.03
CA ALA A 2 -25.65 -9.92 11.08
C ALA A 2 -24.51 -10.44 10.20
N PRO A 3 -24.47 -10.15 8.89
CA PRO A 3 -23.35 -10.54 8.05
C PRO A 3 -22.07 -9.92 8.64
N PRO A 4 -20.95 -10.66 8.69
CA PRO A 4 -19.69 -10.10 9.13
C PRO A 4 -19.39 -8.87 8.28
N HIS A 5 -19.14 -7.75 8.95
CA HIS A 5 -18.87 -6.47 8.32
C HIS A 5 -17.50 -6.52 7.64
N PHE A 6 -17.46 -7.06 6.42
CA PHE A 6 -16.27 -7.04 5.56
C PHE A 6 -15.82 -5.61 5.23
N HIS A 7 -16.71 -4.62 5.36
CA HIS A 7 -16.43 -3.21 5.12
C HIS A 7 -15.30 -2.68 6.03
N ASP A 8 -15.40 -2.92 7.35
CA ASP A 8 -14.40 -2.45 8.32
C ASP A 8 -13.01 -3.05 8.07
N THR A 9 -12.95 -4.31 7.65
CA THR A 9 -11.67 -4.99 7.39
C THR A 9 -10.93 -4.35 6.21
N HIS A 10 -11.65 -3.95 5.16
CA HIS A 10 -11.05 -3.35 3.98
C HIS A 10 -10.52 -1.94 4.28
N GLU A 11 -11.26 -1.15 5.04
CA GLU A 11 -10.83 0.19 5.47
C GLU A 11 -9.59 0.14 6.36
N ILE A 12 -9.52 -0.82 7.29
CA ILE A 12 -8.35 -1.03 8.15
C ILE A 12 -7.11 -1.35 7.30
N VAL A 13 -7.23 -2.24 6.31
CA VAL A 13 -6.10 -2.63 5.45
C VAL A 13 -5.63 -1.46 4.57
N ILE A 14 -6.57 -0.66 4.04
CA ILE A 14 -6.26 0.55 3.27
C ILE A 14 -5.53 1.57 4.15
N ALA A 15 -6.04 1.85 5.35
CA ALA A 15 -5.43 2.78 6.30
C ALA A 15 -4.03 2.32 6.75
N ALA A 16 -3.86 1.02 7.02
CA ALA A 16 -2.58 0.43 7.37
C ALA A 16 -1.55 0.58 6.25
N THR A 17 -1.96 0.36 4.99
CA THR A 17 -1.08 0.51 3.81
C THR A 17 -0.64 1.97 3.65
N LEU A 18 -1.57 2.93 3.76
CA LEU A 18 -1.25 4.37 3.74
C LEU A 18 -0.26 4.76 4.84
N TRP A 19 -0.50 4.28 6.06
CA TRP A 19 0.40 4.57 7.18
C TRP A 19 1.81 4.02 6.93
N LEU A 20 1.94 2.81 6.39
CA LEU A 20 3.23 2.22 6.04
C LEU A 20 3.96 3.02 4.95
N MET A 21 3.25 3.49 3.92
CA MET A 21 3.83 4.33 2.87
C MET A 21 4.35 5.66 3.43
N LEU A 22 3.58 6.34 4.27
CA LEU A 22 4.00 7.57 4.95
C LEU A 22 5.20 7.34 5.87
N ARG A 23 5.22 6.19 6.58
CA ARG A 23 6.34 5.83 7.45
C ARG A 23 7.60 5.50 6.65
N TYR A 24 7.45 4.86 5.50
CA TYR A 24 8.54 4.59 4.58
C TYR A 24 9.17 5.89 4.08
N GLN A 25 8.38 6.88 3.63
CA GLN A 25 8.91 8.19 3.21
C GLN A 25 9.79 8.87 4.26
N LYS A 26 9.46 8.71 5.55
CA LYS A 26 10.23 9.32 6.65
C LYS A 26 11.50 8.55 7.02
N THR A 27 11.58 7.26 6.69
CA THR A 27 12.63 6.38 7.21
C THR A 27 13.48 5.72 6.12
N CYS A 28 13.00 5.74 4.87
CA CYS A 28 13.52 5.00 3.72
C CYS A 28 13.81 3.52 4.02
N CYS A 29 13.09 2.93 4.99
CA CYS A 29 13.39 1.61 5.50
C CYS A 29 12.93 0.53 4.51
N LYS A 30 13.89 -0.22 3.94
CA LYS A 30 13.64 -1.30 2.98
C LYS A 30 12.71 -2.40 3.51
N LYS A 31 12.64 -2.60 4.84
CA LYS A 31 11.69 -3.53 5.45
C LYS A 31 10.24 -3.04 5.32
N LEU A 32 10.01 -1.74 5.51
CA LEU A 32 8.68 -1.15 5.32
C LEU A 32 8.26 -1.20 3.86
N ALA A 33 9.19 -0.97 2.93
CA ALA A 33 8.93 -1.13 1.50
C ALA A 33 8.39 -2.52 1.17
N ARG A 34 9.07 -3.59 1.63
CA ARG A 34 8.60 -4.96 1.44
C ARG A 34 7.22 -5.21 2.06
N MET A 35 6.95 -4.63 3.24
CA MET A 35 5.64 -4.77 3.89
C MET A 35 4.50 -4.09 3.12
N VAL A 36 4.78 -2.95 2.48
CA VAL A 36 3.83 -2.27 1.59
C VAL A 36 3.56 -3.13 0.36
N GLU A 37 4.60 -3.64 -0.30
CA GLU A 37 4.47 -4.50 -1.48
C GLU A 37 3.66 -5.78 -1.17
N GLN A 38 3.92 -6.42 -0.03
CA GLN A 38 3.17 -7.59 0.41
C GLN A 38 1.69 -7.28 0.68
N HIS A 39 1.38 -6.14 1.32
CA HIS A 39 0.00 -5.73 1.53
C HIS A 39 -0.73 -5.46 0.22
N LEU A 40 -0.09 -4.76 -0.73
CA LEU A 40 -0.66 -4.50 -2.04
C LEU A 40 -0.91 -5.80 -2.82
N LEU A 41 0.02 -6.75 -2.77
CA LEU A 41 -0.16 -8.06 -3.40
C LEU A 41 -1.34 -8.83 -2.77
N TRP A 42 -1.42 -8.85 -1.44
CA TRP A 42 -2.51 -9.49 -0.72
C TRP A 42 -3.86 -8.84 -1.02
N MET A 43 -3.94 -7.51 -1.02
CA MET A 43 -5.14 -6.76 -1.38
C MET A 43 -5.59 -7.09 -2.80
N ARG A 44 -4.67 -7.15 -3.77
CA ARG A 44 -4.99 -7.51 -5.16
C ARG A 44 -5.54 -8.93 -5.28
N ALA A 45 -4.96 -9.89 -4.55
CA ALA A 45 -5.42 -11.28 -4.53
C ALA A 45 -6.76 -11.45 -3.81
N SER A 46 -7.05 -10.58 -2.83
CA SER A 46 -8.24 -10.65 -1.97
C SER A 46 -9.36 -9.69 -2.40
N ALA A 47 -9.17 -8.95 -3.50
CA ALA A 47 -10.12 -7.97 -4.02
C ALA A 47 -11.34 -8.64 -4.66
N THR A 48 -12.23 -9.16 -3.82
CA THR A 48 -13.59 -9.55 -4.19
C THR A 48 -14.54 -8.35 -4.25
N SER A 49 -14.15 -7.22 -3.64
CA SER A 49 -14.91 -5.97 -3.66
C SER A 49 -14.31 -4.96 -4.64
N PRO A 50 -15.13 -4.29 -5.47
CA PRO A 50 -14.66 -3.26 -6.40
C PRO A 50 -13.99 -2.07 -5.68
N VAL A 51 -14.39 -1.80 -4.44
CA VAL A 51 -13.77 -0.75 -3.60
C VAL A 51 -12.32 -1.10 -3.28
N LEU A 52 -12.05 -2.37 -2.94
CA LEU A 52 -10.69 -2.81 -2.62
C LEU A 52 -9.82 -2.89 -3.87
N ALA A 53 -10.38 -3.30 -5.02
CA ALA A 53 -9.68 -3.29 -6.29
C ALA A 53 -9.23 -1.87 -6.69
N ASN A 54 -10.15 -0.90 -6.65
CA ASN A 54 -9.84 0.49 -6.96
C ASN A 54 -8.83 1.10 -5.97
N ALA A 55 -8.98 0.84 -4.68
CA ALA A 55 -8.02 1.28 -3.67
C ALA A 55 -6.63 0.66 -3.89
N CYS A 56 -6.58 -0.63 -4.24
CA CYS A 56 -5.33 -1.33 -4.53
C CYS A 56 -4.60 -0.75 -5.74
N GLU A 57 -5.31 -0.44 -6.82
CA GLU A 57 -4.70 0.20 -8.00
C GLU A 57 -4.13 1.58 -7.66
N ARG A 58 -4.93 2.41 -7.00
CA ARG A 58 -4.50 3.75 -6.57
C ARG A 58 -3.27 3.69 -5.67
N LEU A 59 -3.30 2.85 -4.63
CA LEU A 59 -2.18 2.71 -3.71
C LEU A 59 -0.93 2.11 -4.38
N SER A 60 -1.11 1.19 -5.34
CA SER A 60 0.00 0.64 -6.11
C SER A 60 0.68 1.69 -6.99
N HIS A 61 -0.10 2.62 -7.55
CA HIS A 61 0.42 3.74 -8.32
C HIS A 61 1.21 4.71 -7.44
N GLU A 62 0.59 5.13 -6.33
CA GLU A 62 1.23 6.01 -5.34
C GLU A 62 2.51 5.38 -4.79
N TRP A 63 2.50 4.08 -4.52
CA TRP A 63 3.68 3.37 -4.01
C TRP A 63 4.85 3.42 -4.99
N ARG A 64 4.61 3.28 -6.30
CA ARG A 64 5.68 3.42 -7.30
C ARG A 64 6.32 4.80 -7.24
N LEU A 65 5.51 5.87 -7.23
CA LEU A 65 6.01 7.24 -7.14
C LEU A 65 6.84 7.46 -5.88
N VAL A 66 6.37 6.96 -4.75
CA VAL A 66 7.05 7.10 -3.45
C VAL A 66 8.36 6.30 -3.41
N SER A 67 8.34 5.08 -3.93
CA SER A 67 9.51 4.20 -3.99
C SER A 67 10.60 4.75 -4.91
N ASP A 68 10.22 5.34 -6.03
CA ASP A 68 11.12 5.93 -7.02
C ASP A 68 11.74 7.23 -6.49
N ALA A 69 10.92 8.10 -5.88
CA ALA A 69 11.40 9.33 -5.24
C ALA A 69 12.32 9.07 -4.03
N SER A 70 12.16 7.93 -3.36
CA SER A 70 13.02 7.52 -2.23
C SER A 70 14.24 6.72 -2.69
N SER A 71 14.32 6.36 -3.96
CA SER A 71 15.51 5.77 -4.55
C SER A 71 16.53 6.91 -4.76
N PRO A 72 17.75 6.82 -4.20
CA PRO A 72 18.79 7.79 -4.50
C PRO A 72 19.14 7.62 -5.99
N HIS A 73 18.57 8.48 -6.84
CA HIS A 73 19.00 8.62 -8.21
C HIS A 73 20.51 8.89 -8.20
N PRO A 74 21.33 8.17 -8.98
CA PRO A 74 22.71 8.57 -9.17
C PRO A 74 22.66 9.94 -9.86
N VAL A 75 23.05 10.98 -9.13
CA VAL A 75 23.38 12.27 -9.71
C VAL A 75 24.52 12.00 -10.68
N LEU A 76 24.21 11.93 -11.97
CA LEU A 76 25.21 11.98 -13.03
C LEU A 76 25.79 13.39 -13.00
N HIS A 77 26.94 13.51 -12.35
CA HIS A 77 27.81 14.68 -12.38
C HIS A 77 28.78 14.57 -13.56
#